data_AF-K6YVF2-F1
#
_entry.id   AF-K6YVF2-F1
#
_cell.length_a   1.000
_cell.length_b   1.000
_cell.length_c   1.000
_cell.angle_alpha   90.00
_cell.angle_beta   90.00
_cell.angle_gamma   90.00
#
_symmetry.space_group_name_H-M   'P 1'
#
loop_
_entity.id
_entity.type
_entity.pdbx_description
1 polymer ?
#
loop_
_entity_poly.entity_id
_entity_poly.type
_entity_poly.pdbx_seq_one_letter_code
_entity_poly.pdbx_strand_id
1 'polypeptide(L)' 'MVIEVGEEQHLIGVTATNINHLAKLEQPLQKPTNTTGDNFKDKLTQALAGKIKTGLDKAKGQNND' A
#
# COMPACT_ATOMS: atom_id res chain seq x y z
N MET A 1 -9.76 4.53 -6.69
CA MET A 1 -8.68 3.53 -6.82
C MET A 1 -9.32 2.21 -7.20
N VAL A 2 -8.69 1.43 -8.08
CA VAL A 2 -9.21 0.10 -8.45
C VAL A 2 -8.33 -0.96 -7.79
N ILE A 3 -8.95 -1.96 -7.18
CA ILE A 3 -8.26 -3.12 -6.62
C ILE A 3 -8.76 -4.39 -7.28
N GLU A 4 -7.89 -5.39 -7.35
CA GLU A 4 -8.22 -6.74 -7.80
C GLU A 4 -8.32 -7.66 -6.58
N VAL A 5 -9.42 -8.40 -6.49
CA VAL A 5 -9.66 -9.40 -5.44
C VAL A 5 -10.08 -10.69 -6.13
N GLY A 6 -9.17 -11.66 -6.17
CA GLY A 6 -9.34 -12.82 -7.05
C GLY A 6 -9.39 -12.36 -8.51
N GLU A 7 -10.48 -12.68 -9.21
CA GLU A 7 -10.71 -12.32 -10.61
C GLU A 7 -11.61 -11.08 -10.77
N GLU A 8 -12.02 -10.45 -9.65
CA GLU A 8 -12.94 -9.30 -9.66
C GLU A 8 -12.19 -7.97 -9.50
N GLN A 9 -12.68 -6.94 -10.20
CA GLN A 9 -12.18 -5.56 -10.03
C GLN A 9 -13.20 -4.70 -9.28
N HIS A 10 -12.73 -4.04 -8.22
CA HIS A 10 -13.56 -3.18 -7.37
C HIS A 10 -13.04 -1.75 -7.37
N LEU A 11 -13.94 -0.79 -7.61
CA LEU A 11 -13.68 0.63 -7.42
C LEU A 11 -13.90 0.98 -5.95
N ILE A 12 -12.86 1.50 -5.32
CA ILE A 12 -12.88 1.97 -3.93
C ILE A 12 -12.56 3.47 -3.86
N GLY A 13 -13.32 4.15 -3.00
CA GLY A 13 -13.09 5.53 -2.59
C GLY A 13 -12.35 5.53 -1.26
N VAL A 14 -11.19 6.17 -1.21
CA VAL A 14 -10.38 6.28 0.00
C VAL A 14 -10.37 7.73 0.45
N THR A 15 -10.64 7.93 1.74
CA THR A 15 -10.50 9.21 2.44
C THR A 15 -9.50 9.04 3.58
N ALA A 16 -9.16 10.12 4.29
CA ALA A 16 -8.23 10.05 5.41
C ALA A 16 -8.72 9.13 6.54
N THR A 17 -10.04 8.99 6.69
CA THR A 17 -10.68 8.24 7.77
C THR A 17 -11.29 6.93 7.33
N ASN A 18 -11.88 6.89 6.14
CA ASN A 18 -12.72 5.77 5.70
C ASN A 18 -12.35 5.24 4.31
N ILE A 19 -12.65 3.96 4.09
CA ILE A 19 -12.59 3.28 2.80
C ILE A 19 -14.00 2.82 2.45
N ASN A 20 -14.50 3.28 1.31
CA ASN A 20 -15.81 2.94 0.80
C ASN A 20 -15.70 2.08 -0.46
N HIS A 21 -16.49 1.01 -0.52
CA HIS A 21 -16.71 0.27 -1.76
C HIS A 21 -17.74 1.01 -2.61
N LEU A 22 -17.33 1.45 -3.81
CA LEU A 22 -18.18 2.27 -4.67
C LEU A 22 -18.89 1.41 -5.72
N ALA A 23 -18.16 0.51 -6.37
CA ALA A 23 -18.72 -0.36 -7.39
C ALA A 23 -17.84 -1.60 -7.63
N LYS A 24 -18.45 -2.68 -8.10
CA LYS A 24 -17.75 -3.75 -8.83
C LYS A 24 -17.77 -3.40 -10.31
N LEU A 25 -16.67 -3.65 -11.02
CA LEU A 25 -16.59 -3.41 -12.45
C LEU A 25 -17.07 -4.67 -13.18
N GLU A 26 -18.22 -4.56 -13.85
CA GLU A 26 -18.75 -5.63 -14.71
C GLU A 26 -17.89 -5.85 -15.96
N GLN A 27 -17.21 -4.79 -16.42
CA GLN A 27 -16.21 -4.86 -17.49
C GLN A 27 -14.84 -4.51 -16.90
N PRO A 28 -13.97 -5.50 -16.66
CA PRO A 28 -12.65 -5.28 -16.10
C PRO A 28 -11.81 -4.36 -16.99
N LEU A 29 -11.08 -3.43 -16.36
CA LEU A 29 -10.09 -2.61 -17.03
C LEU A 29 -8.91 -3.48 -17.45
N GLN A 30 -8.43 -3.27 -18.68
CA GLN A 30 -7.22 -3.93 -19.17
C GLN A 30 -6.01 -3.47 -18.36
N LYS A 31 -5.22 -4.42 -17.87
CA LYS A 31 -3.99 -4.11 -17.12
C LYS A 31 -3.05 -3.29 -18.00
N PRO A 32 -2.59 -2.10 -17.56
CA PRO A 32 -1.50 -1.43 -18.25
C PRO A 32 -0.27 -2.33 -18.16
N THR A 33 0.31 -2.65 -19.32
CA THR A 33 1.50 -3.53 -19.47
C THR A 33 2.75 -2.97 -18.78
N ASN A 34 2.73 -1.70 -18.37
CA ASN A 34 3.79 -1.07 -17.61
C ASN A 34 3.48 -1.17 -16.12
N THR A 35 4.12 -2.14 -15.46
CA THR A 35 4.01 -2.45 -14.04
C THR A 35 4.53 -1.30 -13.16
N THR A 36 3.72 -0.26 -13.00
CA THR A 36 3.97 0.76 -11.96
C THR A 36 3.79 0.17 -10.54
N GLY A 37 3.15 -0.99 -10.43
CA GLY A 37 2.93 -1.71 -9.16
C GLY A 37 4.17 -2.28 -8.49
N ASP A 38 5.21 -2.65 -9.26
CA ASP A 38 6.47 -3.16 -8.69
C ASP A 38 7.19 -2.03 -7.93
N ASN A 39 7.20 -0.83 -8.52
CA ASN A 39 7.75 0.37 -7.89
C ASN A 39 7.05 0.77 -6.58
N PHE A 40 5.75 0.46 -6.43
CA PHE A 40 5.02 0.78 -5.19
C PHE A 40 5.40 -0.15 -4.06
N LYS A 41 5.49 -1.46 -4.32
CA LYS A 41 5.93 -2.46 -3.32
C LYS A 41 7.34 -2.16 -2.83
N ASP A 42 8.23 -1.79 -3.73
CA ASP A 42 9.62 -1.43 -3.40
C ASP A 42 9.67 -0.18 -2.53
N LYS A 43 8.95 0.87 -2.90
CA LYS A 43 8.85 2.12 -2.12
C LYS A 43 8.21 1.90 -0.74
N LEU A 44 7.18 1.06 -0.66
CA LEU A 44 6.53 0.72 0.60
C LEU A 44 7.49 -0.06 1.51
N THR A 45 8.20 -1.04 0.96
CA THR A 45 9.20 -1.84 1.68
C THR A 45 10.33 -0.94 2.20
N GLN A 46 10.84 -0.02 1.37
CA GLN A 46 11.84 0.96 1.78
C GLN A 46 11.34 1.89 2.90
N ALA A 47 10.09 2.37 2.79
CA ALA A 47 9.50 3.22 3.82
C ALA A 47 9.31 2.49 5.16
N LEU A 48 8.89 1.22 5.14
CA LEU A 48 8.75 0.39 6.34
C LEU A 48 10.12 0.04 6.94
N ALA A 49 11.10 -0.34 6.12
CA ALA A 49 12.47 -0.59 6.57
C ALA A 49 13.09 0.65 7.23
N GLY A 50 12.85 1.84 6.66
CA GLY A 50 13.25 3.11 7.26
C GLY A 50 12.61 3.34 8.64
N LYS A 51 11.30 3.14 8.77
CA LYS A 51 10.58 3.28 10.05
C LYS A 51 11.03 2.26 11.12
N ILE A 52 11.28 1.01 10.72
CA ILE A 52 11.80 -0.05 11.62
C ILE A 52 13.19 0.33 12.11
N LYS A 53 14.08 0.79 11.21
CA LYS A 53 15.42 1.25 11.57
C LYS A 53 15.37 2.41 12.58
N THR A 54 14.52 3.41 12.34
CA THR A 54 14.35 4.54 13.27
C THR A 54 13.77 4.12 14.63
N GLY A 55 12.90 3.11 14.67
CA GLY A 55 12.36 2.56 15.92
C GLY A 55 13.40 1.78 16.75
N LEU A 56 14.24 0.98 16.09
CA LEU A 56 15.34 0.23 16.72
C LEU A 56 16.47 1.15 17.22
N ASP A 57 16.82 2.18 16.45
CA ASP A 57 17.84 3.16 16.85
C ASP A 57 17.37 3.99 18.08
N LYS A 58 16.06 4.27 18.20
CA LYS A 58 15.49 4.90 19.41
C LYS A 58 15.48 3.96 20.63
N ALA A 59 15.25 2.67 20.44
CA ALA A 59 15.26 1.69 21.53
C ALA A 59 16.67 1.40 22.07
N LYS A 60 17.72 1.55 21.25
CA LYS A 60 19.11 1.26 21.63
C LYS A 60 19.81 2.43 22.35
N GLY A 61 19.22 3.63 22.36
CA GLY A 61 19.77 4.84 23.01
C GLY A 61 19.28 5.10 24.44
N GLN A 62 18.40 4.27 25.02
CA GLN A 62 17.80 4.50 26.35
C GLN A 62 18.34 3.62 27.49
N ASN A 63 19.34 2.77 27.23
CA ASN A 63 19.94 1.91 28.25
C ASN A 63 21.43 2.26 28.45
N ASN A 64 21.71 3.46 28.96
CA ASN A 64 23.00 3.82 29.58
C ASN A 64 22.72 5.03 30.50
N ASP A 65 22.24 4.74 31.71
CA ASP A 65 22.28 5.63 32.87
C ASP A 65 23.01 4.86 33.98
#